data_AF-A0A6N6S6K8-F1
#
_entry.id   AF-A0A6N6S6K8-F1
#
_cell.length_a   1.000
_cell.length_b   1.000
_cell.length_c   1.000
_cell.angle_alpha   90.00
_cell.angle_beta   90.00
_cell.angle_gamma   90.00
#
_symmetry.space_group_name_H-M   'P 1'
#
loop_
_entity.id
_entity.type
_entity.pdbx_description
1 polymer ?
#
loop_
_entity_poly.entity_id
_entity_poly.type
_entity_poly.pdbx_seq_one_letter_code
_entity_poly.pdbx_strand_id
1 'polypeptide(L)'
;MKGVKEVKRIQVEGKKHLVVAEDAEIEKLLQRGLSLKGKIEDLEDVLDVIQDRIIEIAKNRREGTTTVTLDSITARAIITFRESYTVKNEIEEIKVLLGPLFGRFFEEKIEYKVTSDFKKFMESDHALGIEAPAKAKADILKYVSVKETKPYLKMEEKIDGK
;
A
#
# COMPACT_ATOMS: atom_id res chain seq x y z
N MET A 1 43.12 -21.96 -2.56
CA MET A 1 42.31 -22.65 -1.54
C MET A 1 40.92 -22.04 -1.56
N LYS A 2 39.87 -22.80 -1.89
CA LYS A 2 38.48 -22.32 -1.84
C LYS A 2 38.11 -22.09 -0.37
N GLY A 3 37.72 -20.87 -0.01
CA GLY A 3 37.35 -20.52 1.36
C GLY A 3 36.24 -21.44 1.85
N VAL A 4 36.50 -22.14 2.96
CA VAL A 4 35.49 -23.00 3.60
C VAL A 4 34.39 -22.08 4.10
N LYS A 5 33.20 -22.15 3.49
CA LYS A 5 32.02 -21.42 3.97
C LYS A 5 31.71 -21.92 5.38
N GLU A 6 31.68 -21.03 6.36
CA GLU A 6 31.39 -21.36 7.74
C GLU A 6 29.97 -21.94 7.84
N VAL A 7 29.84 -23.15 8.41
CA VAL A 7 28.56 -23.85 8.56
C VAL A 7 28.09 -23.70 10.00
N LYS A 8 26.84 -23.28 10.19
CA LYS A 8 26.19 -23.13 11.50
C LYS A 8 25.05 -24.12 11.64
N ARG A 9 24.84 -24.58 12.88
CA ARG A 9 23.71 -25.42 13.26
C ARG A 9 22.59 -24.53 13.78
N ILE A 10 21.40 -24.68 13.21
CA ILE A 10 20.19 -23.97 13.65
C ILE A 10 19.07 -24.97 13.93
N GLN A 11 18.10 -24.57 14.76
CA GLN A 11 16.92 -25.37 15.07
C GLN A 11 15.67 -24.64 14.60
N VAL A 12 14.86 -25.32 13.78
CA VAL A 12 13.61 -24.81 13.22
C VAL A 12 12.54 -25.85 13.54
N GLU A 13 11.45 -25.47 14.22
CA GLU A 13 10.35 -26.38 14.59
C GLU A 13 10.81 -27.70 15.24
N GLY A 14 11.85 -27.63 16.08
CA GLY A 14 12.41 -28.81 16.73
C GLY A 14 13.44 -29.60 15.91
N LYS A 15 13.55 -29.39 14.60
CA LYS A 15 14.51 -30.07 13.70
C LYS A 15 15.83 -29.30 13.60
N LYS A 16 16.96 -30.02 13.54
CA LYS A 16 18.31 -29.44 13.44
C LYS A 16 18.76 -29.39 11.98
N HIS A 17 19.15 -28.21 11.50
CA HIS A 17 19.67 -28.00 10.15
C HIS A 17 21.12 -27.52 10.19
N LEU A 18 21.94 -27.98 9.24
CA LEU A 18 23.28 -27.49 8.99
C LEU A 18 23.23 -26.61 7.75
N VAL A 19 23.49 -25.31 7.92
CA VAL A 19 23.38 -24.31 6.86
C VAL A 19 24.60 -23.41 6.87
N VAL A 20 24.87 -22.69 5.79
CA VAL A 20 25.94 -21.68 5.80
C VAL A 20 25.59 -20.54 6.76
N ALA A 21 26.61 -19.83 7.26
CA ALA A 21 26.42 -18.81 8.28
C ALA A 21 25.45 -17.69 7.87
N GLU A 22 25.45 -17.29 6.59
CA GLU A 22 24.51 -16.31 6.02
C GLU A 22 23.07 -16.82 6.08
N ASP A 23 22.81 -18.06 5.65
CA ASP A 23 21.48 -18.68 5.71
C ASP A 23 20.99 -18.85 7.16
N ALA A 24 21.89 -19.15 8.10
CA ALA A 24 21.55 -19.20 9.52
C ALA A 24 21.12 -17.83 10.07
N GLU A 25 21.71 -16.76 9.56
CA GLU A 25 21.35 -15.39 9.94
C GLU A 25 20.02 -14.97 9.31
N ILE A 26 19.83 -15.28 8.02
CA ILE A 26 18.55 -15.07 7.32
C ILE A 26 17.41 -15.77 8.08
N GLU A 27 17.59 -17.05 8.44
CA GLU A 27 16.56 -17.81 9.16
C GLU A 27 16.24 -17.19 10.53
N LYS A 28 17.25 -16.77 11.30
CA LYS A 28 17.02 -16.08 12.58
C LYS A 28 16.24 -14.77 12.40
N LEU A 29 16.55 -14.01 11.36
CA LEU A 29 15.86 -12.76 11.05
C LEU A 29 14.42 -13.01 10.60
N LEU A 30 14.17 -14.05 9.79
CA LEU A 30 12.83 -14.44 9.36
C LEU A 30 11.96 -14.92 10.53
N GLN A 31 12.47 -15.81 11.38
CA GLN A 31 11.72 -16.28 12.56
C GLN A 31 11.35 -15.14 13.50
N ARG A 32 12.30 -14.24 13.78
CA ARG A 32 12.02 -13.05 14.59
C ARG A 32 11.03 -12.12 13.89
N GLY A 33 11.17 -11.95 12.58
CA GLY A 33 10.29 -11.14 11.74
C GLY A 33 8.85 -11.64 11.77
N LEU A 34 8.63 -12.94 11.56
CA LEU A 34 7.31 -13.58 11.60
C LEU A 34 6.66 -13.49 12.98
N SER A 35 7.43 -13.75 14.04
CA SER A 35 6.92 -13.62 15.42
C SER A 35 6.51 -12.18 15.75
N LEU A 36 7.28 -11.18 15.32
CA LEU A 36 6.91 -9.78 15.51
C LEU A 36 5.72 -9.38 14.64
N LYS A 37 5.64 -9.89 13.42
CA LYS A 37 4.52 -9.65 12.51
C LYS A 37 3.20 -10.14 13.12
N GLY A 38 3.17 -11.36 13.66
CA GLY A 38 1.97 -11.87 14.34
C GLY A 38 1.56 -11.01 15.53
N LYS A 39 2.51 -10.54 16.34
CA LYS A 39 2.20 -9.61 17.45
C LYS A 39 1.69 -8.24 16.98
N ILE A 40 2.16 -7.76 15.83
CA ILE A 40 1.66 -6.52 15.24
C ILE A 40 0.24 -6.73 14.75
N GLU A 41 -0.03 -7.83 14.03
CA GLU A 41 -1.37 -8.19 13.56
C GLU A 41 -2.36 -8.28 14.74
N ASP A 42 -2.00 -8.96 15.84
CA ASP A 42 -2.83 -9.02 17.06
C ASP A 42 -3.12 -7.63 17.65
N LEU A 43 -2.14 -6.73 17.65
CA LEU A 43 -2.29 -5.37 18.18
C LEU A 43 -3.10 -4.46 17.24
N GLU A 44 -2.94 -4.65 15.92
CA GLU A 44 -3.71 -3.95 14.90
C GLU A 44 -5.19 -4.34 15.00
N ASP A 45 -5.51 -5.63 15.15
CA ASP A 45 -6.89 -6.10 15.35
C ASP A 45 -7.55 -5.46 16.59
N VAL A 46 -6.82 -5.41 17.72
CA VAL A 46 -7.33 -4.75 18.93
C VAL A 46 -7.52 -3.26 18.72
N LEU A 47 -6.59 -2.61 18.03
CA LEU A 47 -6.67 -1.18 17.74
C LEU A 47 -7.86 -0.87 16.81
N ASP A 48 -8.12 -1.71 15.82
CA ASP A 48 -9.23 -1.57 14.88
C ASP A 48 -10.58 -1.62 15.62
N VAL A 49 -10.75 -2.57 16.54
CA VAL A 49 -11.95 -2.65 17.38
C VAL A 49 -12.15 -1.37 18.21
N ILE A 50 -11.06 -0.82 18.77
CA ILE A 50 -11.11 0.44 19.53
C ILE A 50 -11.47 1.62 18.61
N GLN A 51 -10.86 1.70 17.43
CA GLN A 51 -11.13 2.75 16.44
C GLN A 51 -12.59 2.71 15.97
N ASP A 52 -13.10 1.54 15.64
CA ASP A 52 -14.49 1.35 15.23
C ASP A 52 -15.46 1.84 16.30
N ARG A 53 -15.17 1.53 17.58
CA ARG A 53 -15.98 2.01 18.69
C ARG A 53 -15.94 3.53 18.85
N ILE A 54 -14.76 4.15 18.68
CA ILE A 54 -14.61 5.62 18.71
C ILE A 54 -15.38 6.25 17.54
N ILE A 55 -15.30 5.66 16.34
CA ILE A 55 -16.01 6.11 15.14
C ILE A 55 -17.53 6.02 15.35
N GLU A 56 -18.03 4.94 15.96
CA GLU A 56 -19.45 4.78 16.28
C GLU A 56 -19.95 5.89 17.23
N ILE A 57 -19.19 6.19 18.28
CA ILE A 57 -19.49 7.30 19.19
C ILE A 57 -19.51 8.63 18.43
N ALA A 58 -18.52 8.86 17.54
CA ALA A 58 -18.46 10.06 16.72
C ALA A 58 -19.65 10.18 15.76
N LYS A 59 -20.08 9.06 15.13
CA LYS A 59 -21.26 9.02 14.24
C LYS A 59 -22.54 9.41 14.99
N ASN A 60 -22.73 8.90 16.21
CA ASN A 60 -23.91 9.22 17.01
C ASN A 60 -23.96 10.68 17.47
N ARG A 61 -22.80 11.35 17.58
CA ARG A 61 -22.70 12.79 17.90
C ARG A 61 -22.64 13.68 16.66
N ARG A 62 -22.75 13.09 15.46
CA ARG A 62 -22.61 13.82 14.20
C ARG A 62 -23.89 14.59 13.90
N GLU A 63 -23.88 15.89 14.17
CA GLU A 63 -24.98 16.82 13.86
C GLU A 63 -24.80 17.48 12.47
N GLY A 64 -24.60 16.66 11.44
CA GLY A 64 -24.44 17.14 10.06
C GLY A 64 -23.07 17.76 9.73
N THR A 65 -22.13 17.80 10.67
CA THR A 65 -20.75 18.23 10.40
C THR A 65 -19.92 17.10 9.79
N THR A 66 -18.90 17.45 9.00
CA THR A 66 -17.94 16.47 8.44
C THR A 66 -16.87 16.06 9.44
N THR A 67 -16.63 16.85 10.48
CA THR A 67 -15.63 16.56 11.52
C THR A 67 -16.28 16.57 12.90
N VAL A 68 -15.97 15.55 13.70
CA VAL A 68 -16.38 15.42 15.09
C VAL A 68 -15.13 15.29 15.97
N THR A 69 -15.07 16.10 17.02
CA THR A 69 -13.99 16.07 18.01
C THR A 69 -14.49 15.44 19.29
N LEU A 70 -13.77 14.44 19.80
CA LEU A 70 -14.03 13.78 21.07
C LEU A 70 -12.88 14.05 22.03
N ASP A 71 -13.10 14.93 23.02
CA ASP A 71 -12.13 15.23 24.07
C ASP A 71 -12.22 14.23 25.23
N SER A 72 -11.05 13.79 25.72
CA SER A 72 -10.87 13.02 26.95
C SER A 72 -9.81 13.70 27.83
N ILE A 73 -9.64 13.22 29.06
CA ILE A 73 -8.70 13.76 30.06
C ILE A 73 -7.25 13.71 29.55
N THR A 74 -6.88 12.61 28.87
CA THR A 74 -5.50 12.35 28.45
C THR A 74 -5.23 12.66 26.99
N ALA A 75 -6.27 12.62 26.14
CA ALA A 75 -6.12 12.70 24.70
C ALA A 75 -7.41 13.18 24.03
N ARG A 76 -7.30 13.55 22.76
CA ARG A 76 -8.42 13.94 21.89
C ARG A 76 -8.42 13.07 20.65
N ALA A 77 -9.59 12.63 20.22
CA ALA A 77 -9.80 12.02 18.91
C ALA A 77 -10.49 13.01 17.97
N ILE A 78 -9.96 13.17 16.77
CA ILE A 78 -10.57 13.98 15.70
C ILE A 78 -10.95 13.04 14.57
N ILE A 79 -12.25 12.91 14.32
CA ILE A 79 -12.80 12.00 13.32
C ILE A 79 -13.38 12.84 12.19
N THR A 80 -12.82 12.69 10.99
CA THR A 80 -13.32 13.34 9.78
C THR A 80 -14.02 12.32 8.89
N PHE A 81 -15.31 12.48 8.73
CA PHE A 81 -16.13 11.76 7.76
C PHE A 81 -15.88 12.35 6.38
N ARG A 82 -15.08 11.66 5.57
CA ARG A 82 -14.87 12.05 4.16
C ARG A 82 -16.14 11.76 3.38
N GLU A 83 -16.65 12.76 2.69
CA GLU A 83 -17.76 12.63 1.77
C GLU A 83 -17.22 12.77 0.34
N SER A 84 -17.45 11.76 -0.48
CA SER A 84 -17.20 11.83 -1.92
C SER A 84 -18.52 12.06 -2.62
N TYR A 85 -18.60 13.16 -3.36
CA TYR A 85 -19.74 13.46 -4.21
C TYR A 85 -19.39 13.02 -5.63
N THR A 86 -20.16 12.10 -6.19
CA THR A 86 -20.03 11.70 -7.59
C THR A 86 -21.10 12.41 -8.40
N VAL A 87 -20.68 13.20 -9.39
CA VAL A 87 -21.60 13.80 -10.35
C VAL A 87 -22.00 12.71 -11.35
N LYS A 88 -23.30 12.52 -11.57
CA LYS A 88 -23.80 11.62 -12.62
C LYS A 88 -23.45 12.19 -14.00
N ASN A 89 -23.65 11.41 -15.06
CA ASN A 89 -23.36 11.82 -16.45
C ASN A 89 -24.12 13.08 -16.93
N GLU A 90 -25.05 13.62 -16.13
CA GLU A 90 -25.85 14.83 -16.37
C GLU A 90 -25.08 16.14 -16.04
N ILE A 91 -23.76 16.14 -16.19
CA ILE A 91 -22.91 17.28 -15.79
C ILE A 91 -23.20 18.55 -16.62
N GLU A 92 -23.71 18.39 -17.85
CA GLU A 92 -24.09 19.51 -18.73
C GLU A 92 -25.29 20.29 -18.18
N GLU A 93 -26.29 19.61 -17.61
CA GLU A 93 -27.48 20.25 -17.03
C GLU A 93 -27.11 21.09 -15.80
N ILE A 94 -26.24 20.55 -14.94
CA ILE A 94 -25.75 21.25 -13.74
C ILE A 94 -24.85 22.43 -14.12
N LYS A 95 -24.05 22.32 -15.18
CA LYS A 95 -23.23 23.42 -15.69
C LYS A 95 -24.07 24.60 -16.16
N VAL A 96 -25.22 24.34 -16.78
CA VAL A 96 -26.20 25.38 -17.15
C VAL A 96 -26.82 26.02 -15.91
N LEU A 97 -27.24 25.21 -14.92
CA LEU A 97 -27.87 25.70 -13.69
C LEU A 97 -26.94 26.56 -12.82
N LEU A 98 -25.67 26.15 -12.69
CA LEU A 98 -24.67 26.86 -11.87
C LEU A 98 -23.97 27.99 -12.63
N GLY A 99 -24.00 27.96 -13.96
CA GLY A 99 -23.42 28.98 -14.83
C GLY A 99 -21.96 29.30 -14.46
N PRO A 100 -21.59 30.58 -14.28
CA PRO A 100 -20.23 30.98 -13.92
C PRO A 100 -19.72 30.42 -12.58
N LEU A 101 -20.61 29.98 -11.68
CA LEU A 101 -20.22 29.41 -10.38
C LEU A 101 -19.73 27.97 -10.48
N PHE A 102 -19.97 27.28 -11.60
CA PHE A 102 -19.58 25.87 -11.77
C PHE A 102 -18.10 25.63 -11.46
N GLY A 103 -17.21 26.47 -12.00
CA GLY A 103 -15.77 26.38 -11.77
C GLY A 103 -15.31 26.70 -10.34
N ARG A 104 -16.19 27.23 -9.47
CA ARG A 104 -15.90 27.37 -8.03
C ARG A 104 -16.15 26.08 -7.24
N PHE A 105 -17.01 25.21 -7.75
CA PHE A 105 -17.43 24.00 -7.06
C PHE A 105 -16.84 22.72 -7.67
N PHE A 106 -16.48 22.76 -8.96
CA PHE A 106 -15.99 21.61 -9.70
C PHE A 106 -14.71 21.97 -10.47
N GLU A 107 -13.72 21.09 -10.37
CA GLU A 107 -12.47 21.14 -11.13
C GLU A 107 -12.32 19.83 -11.91
N GLU A 108 -11.88 19.92 -13.17
CA GLU A 108 -11.63 18.74 -13.99
C GLU A 108 -10.29 18.12 -13.61
N LYS A 109 -10.31 16.83 -13.30
CA LYS A 109 -9.12 16.05 -12.98
C LYS A 109 -9.00 14.87 -13.92
N ILE A 110 -7.99 14.88 -14.78
CA ILE A 110 -7.66 13.75 -15.67
C ILE A 110 -6.47 13.01 -15.06
N GLU A 111 -6.72 11.79 -14.58
CA GLU A 111 -5.67 10.90 -14.07
C GLU A 111 -5.52 9.68 -14.97
N TYR A 112 -4.28 9.32 -15.28
CA TYR A 112 -3.96 8.11 -16.03
C TYR A 112 -3.39 7.06 -15.09
N LYS A 113 -4.06 5.90 -15.01
CA LYS A 113 -3.53 4.74 -14.30
C LYS A 113 -2.75 3.86 -15.25
N VAL A 114 -1.54 3.51 -14.85
CA VAL A 114 -0.67 2.60 -15.59
C VAL A 114 -1.28 1.20 -15.64
N THR A 115 -1.29 0.58 -16.83
CA THR A 115 -1.76 -0.78 -17.05
C THR A 115 -0.66 -1.82 -16.81
N SER A 116 -1.03 -3.10 -16.71
CA SER A 116 -0.05 -4.20 -16.63
C SER A 116 0.88 -4.26 -17.85
N ASP A 117 0.37 -3.93 -19.03
CA ASP A 117 1.13 -4.03 -20.28
C ASP A 117 2.17 -2.93 -20.39
N PHE A 118 1.89 -1.74 -19.85
CA PHE A 118 2.90 -0.70 -19.71
C PHE A 118 4.07 -1.15 -18.83
N LYS A 119 3.81 -1.82 -17.69
CA LYS A 119 4.88 -2.33 -16.83
C LYS A 119 5.73 -3.36 -17.57
N LYS A 120 5.09 -4.34 -18.21
CA LYS A 120 5.78 -5.35 -19.03
C LYS A 120 6.60 -4.69 -20.14
N PHE A 121 6.06 -3.68 -20.81
CA PHE A 121 6.78 -2.94 -21.83
C PHE A 121 8.03 -2.27 -21.27
N MET A 122 7.93 -1.60 -20.12
CA MET A 122 9.09 -0.94 -19.50
C MET A 122 10.16 -1.94 -19.05
N GLU A 123 9.76 -3.07 -18.45
CA GLU A 123 10.65 -4.08 -17.85
C GLU A 123 11.28 -5.06 -18.85
N SER A 124 10.64 -5.31 -20.01
CA SER A 124 11.09 -6.31 -20.98
C SER A 124 11.59 -5.71 -22.29
N ASP A 125 12.35 -6.48 -23.08
CA ASP A 125 12.76 -6.08 -24.44
C ASP A 125 11.63 -6.27 -25.48
N HIS A 126 10.43 -6.69 -25.06
CA HIS A 126 9.32 -6.87 -25.98
C HIS A 126 8.83 -5.54 -26.54
N ALA A 127 8.83 -5.46 -27.87
CA ALA A 127 8.45 -4.26 -28.60
C ALA A 127 6.94 -4.00 -28.63
N LEU A 128 6.07 -4.97 -28.29
CA LEU A 128 4.61 -4.87 -28.42
C LEU A 128 4.14 -4.30 -29.80
N GLY A 129 4.88 -4.56 -30.87
CA GLY A 129 4.61 -4.03 -32.22
C GLY A 129 5.16 -2.62 -32.50
N ILE A 130 5.94 -2.02 -31.59
CA ILE A 130 6.58 -0.71 -31.76
C ILE A 130 7.92 -0.88 -32.49
N GLU A 131 8.14 -0.15 -33.58
CA GLU A 131 9.36 -0.27 -34.40
C GLU A 131 10.66 0.12 -33.66
N ALA A 132 10.59 1.07 -32.72
CA ALA A 132 11.73 1.57 -31.95
C ALA A 132 11.44 1.61 -30.43
N PRO A 133 11.36 0.44 -29.75
CA PRO A 133 10.90 0.35 -28.37
C PRO A 133 11.80 1.12 -27.39
N ALA A 134 13.12 1.12 -27.59
CA ALA A 134 14.05 1.87 -26.73
C ALA A 134 13.83 3.39 -26.80
N LYS A 135 13.55 3.93 -28.00
CA LYS A 135 13.25 5.36 -28.18
C LYS A 135 11.91 5.73 -27.54
N ALA A 136 10.89 4.89 -27.73
CA ALA A 136 9.58 5.08 -27.11
C ALA A 136 9.66 5.07 -25.57
N LYS A 137 10.41 4.14 -24.97
CA LYS A 137 10.66 4.12 -23.51
C LYS A 137 11.33 5.41 -23.03
N ALA A 138 12.36 5.88 -23.73
CA ALA A 138 13.06 7.11 -23.39
C ALA A 138 12.14 8.34 -23.48
N ASP A 139 11.26 8.40 -24.47
CA ASP A 139 10.29 9.49 -24.62
C ASP A 139 9.21 9.46 -23.52
N ILE A 140 8.74 8.27 -23.12
CA ILE A 140 7.80 8.11 -22.00
C ILE A 140 8.42 8.60 -20.68
N LEU A 141 9.67 8.25 -20.40
CA LEU A 141 10.38 8.65 -19.17
C LEU A 141 10.63 10.16 -19.06
N LYS A 142 10.47 10.93 -20.15
CA LYS A 142 10.49 12.41 -20.09
C LYS A 142 9.26 12.98 -19.39
N TYR A 143 8.13 12.26 -19.45
CA TYR A 143 6.84 12.71 -18.90
C TYR A 143 6.42 11.91 -17.66
N VAL A 144 7.10 10.80 -17.38
CA VAL A 144 6.81 9.91 -16.25
C VAL A 144 8.02 9.83 -15.32
N SER A 145 7.84 10.26 -14.08
CA SER A 145 8.81 10.09 -13.00
C SER A 145 8.71 8.67 -12.44
N VAL A 146 9.78 7.89 -12.59
CA VAL A 146 9.93 6.62 -11.87
C VAL A 146 10.68 6.89 -10.58
N LYS A 147 9.95 6.91 -9.47
CA LYS A 147 10.55 6.97 -8.14
C LYS A 147 10.71 5.55 -7.63
N GLU A 148 11.94 5.11 -7.42
CA GLU A 148 12.19 3.89 -6.66
C GLU A 148 11.61 4.08 -5.26
N THR A 149 10.68 3.20 -4.90
CA THR A 149 10.06 3.21 -3.58
C THR A 149 10.82 2.25 -2.67
N LYS A 150 10.66 2.41 -1.36
CA LYS A 150 11.29 1.54 -0.38
C LYS A 150 11.01 0.07 -0.76
N PRO A 151 12.03 -0.81 -0.81
CA PRO A 151 11.85 -2.19 -1.21
C PRO A 151 10.81 -2.87 -0.32
N TYR A 152 9.90 -3.60 -0.95
CA TYR A 152 8.86 -4.35 -0.25
C TYR A 152 9.40 -5.75 0.09
N LEU A 153 9.41 -6.07 1.39
CA LEU A 153 9.69 -7.41 1.88
C LEU A 153 8.36 -8.06 2.27
N LYS A 154 8.00 -9.15 1.59
CA LYS A 154 6.93 -10.06 2.02
C LYS A 154 7.56 -11.25 2.74
N MET A 155 7.19 -11.47 3.99
CA MET A 155 7.55 -12.66 4.75
C MET A 155 6.32 -13.57 4.85
N GLU A 156 6.46 -14.82 4.43
CA GLU A 156 5.42 -15.84 4.43
C GLU A 156 5.98 -17.11 5.05
N GLU A 157 5.16 -17.85 5.80
CA GLU A 157 5.51 -19.18 6.24
C GLU A 157 5.55 -20.13 5.03
N LYS A 158 6.59 -20.95 4.95
CA LYS A 158 6.60 -22.04 3.98
C LYS A 158 5.68 -23.14 4.48
N ILE A 159 4.50 -23.25 3.86
CA ILE A 159 3.64 -24.42 4.01
C ILE A 159 4.19 -25.48 3.04
N ASP A 160 5.05 -26.36 3.52
CA ASP A 160 5.40 -27.56 2.75
C ASP A 160 4.13 -28.40 2.60
N GLY A 161 3.67 -28.58 1.35
CA GLY A 161 2.48 -29.34 1.02
C GLY A 161 2.54 -30.76 1.59
N LYS A 162 1.39 -31.25 2.08
CA LYS A 162 1.17 -32.68 2.27
C LYS A 162 1.23 -33.42 0.94
#